data_AF-A0A1I6TUR7-F1
#
_entry.id   AF-A0A1I6TUR7-F1
#
_cell.length_a   1.000
_cell.length_b   1.000
_cell.length_c   1.000
_cell.angle_alpha   90.00
_cell.angle_beta   90.00
_cell.angle_gamma   90.00
#
_symmetry.space_group_name_H-M   'P 1'
#
loop_
_entity.id
_entity.type
_entity.pdbx_description
1 polymer ?
#
loop_
_entity_poly.entity_id
_entity_poly.type
_entity_poly.pdbx_seq_one_letter_code
_entity_poly.pdbx_strand_id
1 'polypeptide(L)'
;MRKIFLAKDVTPKSMVVLGGFLYVTTDEGYLFKLDNQCKVQNKIREARGDDDDKYLRQVKASGENIYTLALIPRGEKHSGYIGVFDRDTLKRKKRIYLPEMDNTAVKDFVLLHNK
;
A
#
# COMPACT_ATOMS: atom_id res chain seq x y z
N MET A 1 6.43 9.34 24.08
CA MET A 1 6.01 8.67 22.83
C MET A 1 5.13 9.65 22.05
N ARG A 2 5.57 10.19 20.90
CA ARG A 2 4.76 11.14 20.10
C ARG A 2 3.74 10.36 19.28
N LYS A 3 2.44 10.64 19.47
CA LYS A 3 1.37 10.07 18.64
C LYS A 3 1.42 10.72 17.26
N ILE A 4 1.62 9.91 16.22
CA ILE A 4 1.51 10.33 14.82
C ILE A 4 0.01 10.44 14.54
N PHE A 5 -0.51 11.65 14.44
CA PHE A 5 -1.86 11.87 13.92
C PHE A 5 -1.76 11.94 12.40
N LEU A 6 -2.08 10.84 11.71
CA LEU A 6 -2.65 10.99 10.37
C LEU A 6 -3.95 11.80 10.53
N ALA A 7 -4.43 12.46 9.48
CA ALA A 7 -5.64 13.28 9.54
C ALA A 7 -6.77 12.56 10.29
N LYS A 8 -7.67 13.32 10.93
CA LYS A 8 -8.95 12.76 11.44
C LYS A 8 -9.52 11.86 10.33
N ASP A 9 -9.83 10.62 10.66
CA ASP A 9 -10.39 9.61 9.74
C ASP A 9 -9.37 8.80 8.90
N VAL A 10 -8.13 8.63 9.37
CA VAL A 10 -7.15 7.78 8.70
C VAL A 10 -6.53 6.76 9.67
N THR A 11 -6.81 5.48 9.46
CA THR A 11 -6.36 4.37 10.31
C THR A 11 -5.16 3.64 9.68
N PRO A 12 -3.93 3.72 10.26
CA PRO A 12 -2.78 2.99 9.75
C PRO A 12 -2.99 1.46 9.73
N LYS A 13 -2.44 0.80 8.71
CA LYS A 13 -2.48 -0.68 8.57
C LYS A 13 -1.14 -1.36 8.49
N SER A 14 -0.29 -0.87 7.60
CA SER A 14 1.03 -1.44 7.39
C SER A 14 2.02 -0.31 7.16
N MET A 15 3.25 -0.54 7.60
CA MET A 15 4.30 0.47 7.55
C MET A 15 5.62 -0.16 7.14
N VAL A 16 6.41 0.57 6.36
CA VAL A 16 7.78 0.17 6.00
C VAL A 16 8.68 1.40 5.94
N VAL A 17 9.94 1.24 6.32
CA VAL A 17 10.96 2.29 6.26
C VAL A 17 11.92 1.99 5.12
N LEU A 18 12.18 2.98 4.27
CA LEU A 18 13.22 2.91 3.23
C LEU A 18 13.75 4.31 2.91
N GLY A 19 15.08 4.44 2.82
CA GLY A 19 15.72 5.70 2.42
C GLY A 19 15.42 6.88 3.37
N GLY A 20 15.22 6.62 4.66
CA GLY A 20 14.90 7.66 5.66
C GLY A 20 13.44 8.13 5.66
N PHE A 21 12.59 7.52 4.83
CA PHE A 21 11.15 7.80 4.80
C PHE A 21 10.36 6.63 5.40
N LEU A 22 9.23 6.96 6.02
CA LEU A 22 8.22 6.03 6.49
C LEU A 22 7.07 5.99 5.47
N TYR A 23 6.74 4.82 4.96
CA TYR A 23 5.61 4.59 4.07
C TYR A 23 4.50 3.90 4.84
N VAL A 24 3.28 4.42 4.77
CA VAL A 24 2.15 3.95 5.58
C VAL A 24 0.94 3.72 4.71
N THR A 25 0.36 2.52 4.76
CA THR A 25 -0.96 2.24 4.19
C THR A 25 -2.04 2.41 5.23
N THR A 26 -3.25 2.69 4.78
CA THR A 26 -4.39 2.96 5.66
C THR A 26 -5.63 2.17 5.22
N ASP A 27 -6.58 1.97 6.14
CA ASP A 27 -7.85 1.29 5.83
C ASP A 27 -8.61 1.95 4.68
N GLU A 28 -8.52 3.27 4.60
CA GLU A 28 -9.23 4.12 3.65
C GLU A 28 -8.57 4.11 2.26
N GLY A 29 -7.54 3.29 2.08
CA GLY A 29 -6.90 3.04 0.80
C GLY A 29 -5.80 4.03 0.43
N TYR A 30 -5.27 4.79 1.40
CA TYR A 30 -4.18 5.72 1.14
C TYR A 30 -2.80 5.09 1.36
N LEU A 31 -1.83 5.52 0.56
CA LEU A 31 -0.41 5.35 0.81
C LEU A 31 0.21 6.72 1.10
N PHE A 32 0.75 6.88 2.30
CA PHE A 32 1.48 8.06 2.73
C PHE A 32 2.99 7.82 2.65
N LYS A 33 3.74 8.87 2.32
CA LYS A 33 5.19 8.99 2.51
C LYS A 33 5.44 10.09 3.53
N LEU A 34 6.09 9.75 4.63
CA LEU A 34 6.43 10.64 5.72
C LEU A 34 7.95 10.72 5.87
N ASP A 35 8.45 11.88 6.27
CA ASP A 35 9.86 12.03 6.66
C ASP A 35 10.13 11.44 8.07
N ASN A 36 11.40 11.53 8.50
CA ASN A 36 11.84 11.08 9.82
C ASN A 36 11.25 11.90 10.99
N GLN A 37 10.63 13.04 10.72
CA GLN A 37 9.88 13.85 11.69
C GLN A 37 8.38 13.52 11.66
N CYS A 38 7.97 12.49 10.91
CA CYS A 38 6.59 12.08 10.71
C CYS A 38 5.72 13.17 10.04
N LYS A 39 6.31 14.06 9.22
CA LYS A 39 5.54 14.99 8.39
C LYS A 39 5.24 14.35 7.04
N VAL A 40 4.01 14.55 6.56
CA VAL A 40 3.57 14.05 5.25
C VAL A 40 4.32 14.80 4.15
N GLN A 41 5.11 14.07 3.38
CA GLN A 41 5.83 14.57 2.21
C GLN A 41 5.01 14.34 0.94
N ASN A 42 4.29 13.21 0.87
CA ASN A 42 3.40 12.89 -0.24
C ASN A 42 2.30 11.91 0.22
N LYS A 43 1.17 11.90 -0.49
CA LYS A 43 0.09 10.91 -0.30
C LYS A 43 -0.62 10.62 -1.62
N ILE A 44 -1.00 9.36 -1.82
CA ILE A 44 -1.85 8.94 -2.94
C ILE A 44 -3.00 8.08 -2.43
N ARG A 45 -4.14 8.11 -3.13
CA ARG A 45 -5.24 7.16 -2.91
C ARG A 45 -5.03 5.97 -3.83
N GLU A 46 -4.59 4.84 -3.28
CA GLU A 46 -4.30 3.64 -4.04
C GLU A 46 -5.54 2.78 -4.28
N ALA A 47 -6.32 2.58 -3.22
CA ALA A 47 -7.61 1.91 -3.27
C ALA A 47 -8.72 2.94 -3.06
N ARG A 48 -9.74 2.95 -3.92
CA ARG A 48 -10.96 3.76 -3.70
C ARG A 48 -11.95 2.89 -2.96
N GLY A 49 -12.35 3.35 -1.77
CA GLY A 49 -13.41 2.72 -0.96
C GLY A 49 -14.82 3.07 -1.41
N ASP A 50 -14.98 3.70 -2.58
CA ASP A 50 -16.30 4.00 -3.16
C ASP A 50 -16.88 2.73 -3.85
N ASP A 51 -16.02 1.74 -4.11
CA ASP A 51 -16.39 0.34 -4.28
C ASP A 51 -16.10 -0.34 -2.93
N ASP A 52 -17.14 -0.66 -2.15
CA ASP A 52 -17.15 -1.07 -0.72
C ASP A 52 -16.22 -2.23 -0.29
N ASP A 53 -15.32 -2.69 -1.16
CA ASP A 53 -14.55 -3.91 -0.95
C ASP A 53 -13.03 -3.70 -1.10
N LYS A 54 -12.52 -2.58 -1.63
CA LYS A 54 -11.06 -2.48 -1.90
C LYS A 54 -10.22 -2.15 -0.66
N TYR A 55 -9.57 -3.16 -0.07
CA TYR A 55 -8.71 -2.99 1.12
C TYR A 55 -7.22 -2.90 0.77
N LEU A 56 -6.55 -1.83 1.21
CA LEU A 56 -5.10 -1.69 1.13
C LEU A 56 -4.45 -2.31 2.38
N ARG A 57 -3.87 -3.50 2.23
CA ARG A 57 -3.49 -4.36 3.36
C ARG A 57 -2.05 -4.23 3.78
N GLN A 58 -1.14 -4.17 2.81
CA GLN A 58 0.29 -4.20 3.08
C GLN A 58 1.07 -3.20 2.26
N VAL A 59 2.22 -2.79 2.80
CA VAL A 59 3.27 -2.11 2.07
C VAL A 59 4.62 -2.75 2.32
N LYS A 60 5.40 -2.89 1.26
CA LYS A 60 6.81 -3.33 1.27
C LYS A 60 7.63 -2.38 0.42
N ALA A 61 8.94 -2.37 0.64
CA ALA A 61 9.83 -1.44 -0.05
C ALA A 61 11.13 -2.17 -0.44
N SER A 62 11.63 -1.91 -1.64
CA SER A 62 12.92 -2.46 -2.11
C SER A 62 13.49 -1.58 -3.21
N GLY A 63 14.76 -1.20 -3.08
CA GLY A 63 15.46 -0.36 -4.05
C GLY A 63 14.77 0.99 -4.28
N GLU A 64 14.29 1.20 -5.50
CA GLU A 64 13.60 2.42 -5.93
C GLU A 64 12.08 2.30 -5.90
N ASN A 65 11.55 1.23 -5.30
CA ASN A 65 10.15 0.90 -5.42
C ASN A 65 9.46 0.71 -4.06
N ILE A 66 8.21 1.13 -4.01
CA ILE A 66 7.24 0.81 -2.97
C ILE A 66 6.20 -0.12 -3.60
N TYR A 67 5.83 -1.15 -2.84
CA TYR A 67 4.90 -2.19 -3.26
C TYR A 67 3.74 -2.20 -2.30
N THR A 68 2.51 -2.14 -2.79
CA THR A 68 1.32 -2.24 -1.95
C THR A 68 0.46 -3.43 -2.35
N LEU A 69 -0.18 -4.06 -1.38
CA LEU A 69 -1.19 -5.10 -1.63
C LEU A 69 -2.58 -4.50 -1.48
N ALA A 70 -3.34 -4.46 -2.57
CA ALA A 70 -4.75 -4.10 -2.59
C ALA A 70 -5.60 -5.34 -2.90
N LEU A 71 -6.62 -5.61 -2.09
CA LEU A 71 -7.55 -6.72 -2.29
C LEU A 71 -8.83 -6.26 -2.97
N ILE A 72 -9.47 -7.16 -3.72
CA ILE A 72 -10.78 -6.96 -4.34
C ILE A 72 -11.67 -8.16 -3.94
N PRO A 73 -12.37 -8.11 -2.79
CA PRO A 73 -13.17 -9.18 -2.20
C PRO A 73 -14.29 -9.72 -3.07
N ARG A 74 -14.98 -8.87 -3.84
CA ARG A 74 -16.04 -9.31 -4.77
C ARG A 74 -15.51 -9.62 -6.17
N GLY A 75 -14.22 -9.98 -6.25
CA GLY A 75 -13.44 -10.07 -7.47
C GLY A 75 -14.17 -10.72 -8.64
N GLU A 76 -14.59 -9.90 -9.61
CA GLU A 76 -15.21 -10.41 -10.84
C GLU A 76 -14.17 -10.99 -11.82
N LYS A 77 -12.86 -10.68 -11.63
CA LYS A 77 -11.75 -11.15 -12.48
C LYS A 77 -10.41 -11.36 -11.79
N HIS A 78 -10.18 -10.80 -10.59
CA HIS A 78 -8.91 -10.90 -9.86
C HIS A 78 -9.16 -10.72 -8.36
N SER A 79 -8.39 -11.41 -7.51
CA SER A 79 -8.49 -11.29 -6.04
C SER A 79 -7.89 -9.99 -5.48
N GLY A 80 -7.19 -9.23 -6.31
CA GLY A 80 -6.48 -8.03 -5.94
C GLY A 80 -5.36 -7.71 -6.90
N TYR A 81 -4.45 -6.83 -6.48
CA TYR A 81 -3.24 -6.52 -7.22
C TYR A 81 -2.13 -6.02 -6.28
N ILE A 82 -0.89 -6.15 -6.74
CA ILE A 82 0.27 -5.48 -6.19
C ILE A 82 0.50 -4.18 -6.96
N GLY A 83 0.35 -3.04 -6.31
CA GLY A 83 0.73 -1.74 -6.87
C GLY A 83 2.23 -1.54 -6.74
N VAL A 84 2.90 -1.08 -7.81
CA VAL A 84 4.33 -0.74 -7.78
C VAL A 84 4.47 0.74 -8.02
N PHE A 85 5.14 1.45 -7.11
CA PHE A 85 5.31 2.90 -7.12
C PHE A 85 6.78 3.24 -7.10
N ASP A 86 7.11 4.35 -7.76
CA ASP A 86 8.36 5.04 -7.52
C ASP A 86 8.48 5.48 -6.07
N ARG A 87 9.59 5.14 -5.42
CA ARG A 87 9.84 5.45 -4.00
C ARG A 87 9.82 6.95 -3.72
N ASP A 88 10.36 7.74 -4.63
CA ASP A 88 10.59 9.15 -4.36
C ASP A 88 9.36 9.99 -4.65
N THR A 89 8.69 9.69 -5.77
CA THR A 89 7.54 10.45 -6.27
C THR A 89 6.17 9.85 -5.94
N LEU A 90 6.11 8.59 -5.48
CA LEU A 90 4.88 7.79 -5.37
C LEU A 90 4.09 7.67 -6.69
N LYS A 91 4.70 7.95 -7.84
CA LYS A 91 4.05 7.71 -9.13
C LYS A 91 3.93 6.21 -9.37
N ARG A 92 2.73 5.74 -9.70
CA ARG A 92 2.48 4.33 -10.01
C ARG A 92 3.24 3.94 -11.29
N LYS A 93 4.16 2.98 -11.17
CA LYS A 93 4.89 2.38 -12.29
C LYS A 93 4.04 1.32 -12.99
N LYS A 94 3.41 0.41 -12.22
CA LYS A 94 2.54 -0.65 -12.75
C LYS A 94 1.62 -1.25 -11.69
N ARG A 95 0.70 -2.11 -12.14
CA ARG A 95 -0.06 -3.06 -11.31
C ARG A 95 0.26 -4.48 -11.73
N ILE A 96 0.41 -5.36 -10.76
CA ILE A 96 0.54 -6.81 -10.98
C ILE A 96 -0.75 -7.42 -10.42
N TYR A 97 -1.67 -7.82 -11.30
CA TYR A 97 -2.92 -8.41 -10.86
C TYR A 97 -2.66 -9.79 -10.24
N LEU A 98 -3.30 -10.02 -9.09
CA LEU A 98 -3.30 -11.33 -8.47
C LEU A 98 -4.24 -12.25 -9.24
N PRO A 99 -3.97 -13.56 -9.24
CA PRO A 99 -4.89 -14.52 -9.86
C PRO A 99 -6.28 -14.45 -9.22
N GLU A 100 -7.26 -14.96 -9.96
CA GLU A 100 -8.57 -15.30 -9.40
C GLU A 100 -8.35 -16.34 -8.29
N MET A 101 -8.95 -16.09 -7.13
CA MET A 101 -8.83 -16.97 -5.98
C MET A 101 -10.19 -17.07 -5.32
N ASP A 102 -10.86 -18.20 -5.53
CA ASP A 102 -12.12 -18.50 -4.87
C ASP A 102 -11.89 -18.76 -3.38
N ASN A 103 -12.73 -18.15 -2.55
CA ASN A 103 -12.79 -18.37 -1.10
C ASN A 103 -11.45 -18.21 -0.34
N THR A 104 -10.45 -17.55 -0.94
CA THR A 104 -9.11 -17.41 -0.35
C THR A 104 -8.68 -15.94 -0.37
N ALA A 105 -8.42 -15.38 0.81
CA ALA A 105 -7.92 -14.01 0.93
C ALA A 105 -6.38 -13.99 0.95
N VAL A 106 -5.77 -13.28 0.00
CA VAL A 106 -4.33 -13.00 0.03
C VAL A 106 -4.03 -12.08 1.20
N LYS A 107 -3.16 -12.51 2.12
CA LYS A 107 -2.80 -11.72 3.31
C LYS A 107 -1.46 -11.00 3.19
N ASP A 108 -0.56 -11.51 2.35
CA ASP A 108 0.83 -11.10 2.26
C ASP A 108 1.41 -11.43 0.87
N PHE A 109 2.56 -10.85 0.55
CA PHE A 109 3.40 -11.17 -0.59
C PHE A 109 4.88 -11.02 -0.23
N VAL A 110 5.76 -11.79 -0.87
CA VAL A 110 7.22 -11.68 -0.68
C VAL A 110 7.87 -11.05 -1.89
N LEU A 111 8.88 -10.22 -1.65
CA LEU A 111 9.75 -9.69 -2.69
C LEU A 111 10.93 -10.64 -2.84
N LEU A 112 11.00 -11.33 -3.97
CA LEU A 112 12.16 -12.16 -4.29
C LEU A 112 13.28 -11.27 -4.82
N HIS A 113 14.48 -11.42 -4.25
CA HIS A 113 15.68 -10.85 -4.84
C HIS A 113 16.17 -11.80 -5.91
N ASN A 114 16.06 -11.41 -7.19
CA ASN A 114 16.83 -12.06 -8.23
C ASN A 114 18.29 -11.71 -7.97
N LYS A 115 19.09 -12.75 -7.68
CA LYS A 115 20.55 -12.64 -7.59
C LYS A 115 21.14 -12.40 -8.98
#